data_AF-A0A957YZI9-F1
#
_entry.id   AF-A0A957YZI9-F1
#
_cell.length_a   1.000
_cell.length_b   1.000
_cell.length_c   1.000
_cell.angle_alpha   90.00
_cell.angle_beta   90.00
_cell.angle_gamma   90.00
#
_symmetry.space_group_name_H-M   'P 1'
#
loop_
_entity.id
_entity.type
_entity.pdbx_description
1 polymer ?
#
loop_
_entity_poly.entity_id
_entity_poly.type
_entity_poly.pdbx_seq_one_letter_code
_entity_poly.pdbx_strand_id
1 'polypeptide(L)'
;MKTIRKRNVAGWVAVGLSIAITCFWAFWGITENFHEGWFYASLWSNVGLMVAQYLSPMLIFMGAALIAIQWPRLGASLHALGALLAFWFFGGASNAGMLFIITPLFLFAALYWVGRPQPRRLATFLVIGLPLLTLIIAGVEPVIRVAQRVNDGDLGARVVVGNGVRLTWAPAGPGWPREGMDWYAATEACQYLAEDGLTRATTPQHIWRLPTVEEAVRSLARHGENSGGVWDAASVQATYQTRPDKESPLWDVHSQVIYWWTATAVDDEDAYIIVYDGKVWPRDKE
;
A
#
# COMPACT_ATOMS: atom_id res chain seq x y z
N MET A 1 28.03 29.22 -28.11
CA MET A 1 27.72 29.31 -26.66
C MET A 1 26.22 29.17 -26.32
N LYS A 2 25.29 29.91 -26.96
CA LYS A 2 23.84 29.85 -26.63
C LYS A 2 23.23 28.43 -26.75
N THR A 3 23.60 27.66 -27.77
CA THR A 3 23.10 26.29 -28.02
C THR A 3 23.56 25.29 -26.95
N ILE A 4 24.82 25.38 -26.51
CA ILE A 4 25.37 24.55 -25.43
C ILE A 4 24.63 24.83 -24.11
N ARG A 5 24.37 26.12 -23.81
CA ARG A 5 23.60 26.52 -22.62
C ARG A 5 22.17 25.96 -22.65
N LYS A 6 21.47 26.02 -23.80
CA LYS A 6 20.12 25.47 -23.96
C LYS A 6 20.06 23.96 -23.74
N ARG A 7 21.00 23.20 -24.33
CA ARG A 7 21.07 21.73 -24.13
C ARG A 7 21.40 21.35 -22.68
N ASN A 8 22.25 22.12 -22.03
CA ASN A 8 22.57 21.90 -20.62
C ASN A 8 21.35 22.14 -19.72
N VAL A 9 20.64 23.26 -19.93
CA VAL A 9 19.41 23.57 -19.18
C VAL A 9 18.35 22.49 -19.39
N ALA A 10 18.08 22.10 -20.64
CA ALA A 10 17.14 21.01 -20.92
C ALA A 10 17.55 19.68 -20.26
N GLY A 11 18.86 19.38 -20.24
CA GLY A 11 19.39 18.21 -19.54
C GLY A 11 19.19 18.27 -18.03
N TRP A 12 19.39 19.43 -17.41
CA TRP A 12 19.17 19.60 -15.97
C TRP A 12 17.69 19.61 -15.60
N VAL A 13 16.81 20.12 -16.46
CA VAL A 13 15.35 19.97 -16.30
C VAL A 13 14.97 18.50 -16.34
N ALA A 14 15.50 17.74 -17.30
CA ALA A 14 15.27 16.29 -17.39
C ALA A 14 15.72 15.57 -16.10
N VAL A 15 16.92 15.88 -15.60
CA VAL A 15 17.47 15.33 -14.35
C VAL A 15 16.59 15.67 -13.16
N GLY A 16 16.18 16.94 -13.01
CA GLY A 16 15.33 17.37 -11.91
C GLY A 16 13.98 16.65 -11.88
N LEU A 17 13.35 16.49 -13.05
CA LEU A 17 12.10 15.74 -13.16
C LEU A 17 12.30 14.23 -12.94
N SER A 18 13.42 13.65 -13.42
CA SER A 18 13.78 12.26 -13.13
C SER A 18 13.98 12.03 -11.64
N ILE A 19 14.61 12.96 -10.92
CA ILE A 19 14.76 12.90 -9.46
C ILE A 19 13.39 12.97 -8.78
N ALA A 20 12.54 13.91 -9.18
CA ALA A 20 11.21 14.05 -8.59
C ALA A 20 10.38 12.77 -8.73
N ILE A 21 10.35 12.15 -9.92
CA ILE A 21 9.58 10.92 -10.13
C ILE A 21 10.19 9.73 -9.39
N THR A 22 11.53 9.60 -9.33
CA THR A 22 12.17 8.48 -8.61
C THR A 22 12.03 8.64 -7.10
N CYS A 23 12.12 9.85 -6.55
CA CYS A 23 11.83 10.11 -5.14
C CYS A 23 10.35 9.82 -4.81
N PHE A 24 9.42 10.19 -5.69
CA PHE A 24 8.00 9.85 -5.53
C PHE A 24 7.80 8.33 -5.43
N TRP A 25 8.35 7.57 -6.37
CA TRP A 25 8.25 6.10 -6.34
C TRP A 25 9.04 5.47 -5.20
N ALA A 26 10.14 6.09 -4.74
CA ALA A 26 10.87 5.65 -3.56
C ALA A 26 10.00 5.78 -2.29
N PHE A 27 9.38 6.95 -2.11
CA PHE A 27 8.47 7.24 -1.01
C PHE A 27 7.25 6.31 -1.03
N TRP A 28 6.53 6.26 -2.14
CA TRP A 28 5.34 5.42 -2.28
C TRP A 28 5.69 3.94 -2.10
N GLY A 29 6.72 3.46 -2.80
CA GLY A 29 7.13 2.06 -2.75
C GLY A 29 7.54 1.60 -1.34
N ILE A 30 8.34 2.37 -0.60
CA ILE A 30 8.77 1.94 0.73
C ILE A 30 7.62 2.00 1.75
N THR A 31 6.76 3.00 1.66
CA THR A 31 5.59 3.12 2.54
C THR A 31 4.58 2.00 2.28
N GLU A 32 4.24 1.73 1.02
CA GLU A 32 3.33 0.65 0.65
C GLU A 32 3.89 -0.73 0.97
N ASN A 33 5.19 -0.94 0.79
CA ASN A 33 5.84 -2.20 1.17
C ASN A 33 5.62 -2.54 2.64
N PHE A 34 5.75 -1.57 3.55
CA PHE A 34 5.50 -1.80 4.97
C PHE A 34 4.03 -1.66 5.37
N HIS A 35 3.20 -1.03 4.53
CA HIS A 35 1.77 -0.95 4.74
C HIS A 35 1.08 -2.28 4.43
N GLU A 36 1.41 -2.89 3.28
CA GLU A 36 0.71 -4.05 2.71
C GLU A 36 1.64 -5.24 2.45
N GLY A 37 2.88 -4.99 2.04
CA GLY A 37 3.80 -6.02 1.53
C GLY A 37 4.60 -6.81 2.57
N TRP A 38 4.65 -6.35 3.82
CA TRP A 38 5.50 -6.93 4.85
C TRP A 38 4.72 -7.89 5.75
N PHE A 39 4.44 -9.08 5.23
CA PHE A 39 3.67 -10.13 5.93
C PHE A 39 4.35 -11.51 5.91
N TYR A 40 5.39 -11.76 5.10
CA TYR A 40 6.04 -13.07 5.16
C TYR A 40 6.77 -13.29 6.48
N ALA A 41 6.77 -14.53 6.98
CA ALA A 41 7.63 -14.91 8.10
C ALA A 41 9.13 -14.88 7.72
N SER A 42 9.44 -15.16 6.44
CA SER A 42 10.80 -15.11 5.91
C SER A 42 11.21 -13.68 5.55
N LEU A 43 12.31 -13.21 6.16
CA LEU A 43 12.91 -11.91 5.83
C LEU A 43 13.23 -11.79 4.33
N TRP A 44 13.77 -12.85 3.72
CA TRP A 44 14.15 -12.83 2.31
C TRP A 44 12.95 -12.76 1.37
N SER A 45 11.82 -13.35 1.76
CA SER A 45 10.58 -13.22 0.98
C SER A 45 10.06 -11.79 1.03
N ASN A 46 10.09 -11.15 2.20
CA ASN A 46 9.71 -9.73 2.33
C ASN A 46 10.66 -8.81 1.54
N VAL A 47 11.98 -9.02 1.64
CA VAL A 47 12.96 -8.21 0.89
C VAL A 47 12.82 -8.45 -0.62
N GLY A 48 12.56 -9.69 -1.04
CA GLY A 48 12.28 -10.03 -2.43
C GLY A 48 11.05 -9.30 -2.96
N LEU A 49 9.94 -9.32 -2.22
CA LEU A 49 8.71 -8.60 -2.57
C LEU A 49 8.92 -7.08 -2.60
N MET A 50 9.63 -6.55 -1.60
CA MET A 50 9.99 -5.13 -1.52
C MET A 50 10.70 -4.67 -2.78
N VAL A 51 11.71 -5.41 -3.24
CA VAL A 51 12.48 -5.03 -4.43
C VAL A 51 11.68 -5.26 -5.71
N ALA A 52 11.02 -6.42 -5.85
CA ALA A 52 10.38 -6.83 -7.09
C ALA A 52 9.07 -6.08 -7.37
N GLN A 53 8.24 -5.86 -6.36
CA GLN A 53 6.91 -5.28 -6.52
C GLN A 53 6.89 -3.79 -6.16
N TYR A 54 7.43 -3.43 -4.98
CA TYR A 54 7.21 -2.09 -4.45
C TYR A 54 8.27 -1.07 -4.88
N LEU A 55 9.55 -1.46 -4.95
CA LEU A 55 10.66 -0.59 -5.36
C LEU A 55 10.97 -0.67 -6.85
N SER A 56 10.39 -1.61 -7.60
CA SER A 56 10.70 -1.76 -9.03
C SER A 56 10.39 -0.52 -9.86
N PRO A 57 9.30 0.27 -9.64
CA PRO A 57 9.10 1.52 -10.38
C PRO A 57 10.25 2.50 -10.16
N MET A 58 10.67 2.72 -8.90
CA MET A 58 11.81 3.58 -8.56
C MET A 58 13.08 3.12 -9.28
N LEU A 59 13.40 1.83 -9.20
CA LEU A 59 14.62 1.26 -9.78
C LEU A 59 14.62 1.36 -11.32
N ILE A 60 13.47 1.12 -11.97
CA ILE A 60 13.33 1.23 -13.43
C ILE A 60 13.52 2.67 -13.89
N PHE A 61 12.83 3.65 -13.28
CA PHE A 61 12.98 5.06 -13.63
C PHE A 61 14.41 5.56 -13.36
N MET A 62 15.01 5.16 -12.24
CA MET A 62 16.38 5.52 -11.90
C MET A 62 17.38 4.93 -12.90
N GLY A 63 17.25 3.64 -13.23
CA GLY A 63 18.10 2.97 -14.21
C GLY A 63 18.01 3.61 -15.60
N ALA A 64 16.79 3.89 -16.07
CA ALA A 64 16.55 4.57 -17.35
C ALA A 64 17.15 5.99 -17.37
N ALA A 65 17.01 6.75 -16.27
CA ALA A 65 17.61 8.07 -16.14
C ALA A 65 19.15 8.02 -16.16
N LEU A 66 19.76 7.04 -15.50
CA LEU A 66 21.21 6.83 -15.52
C LEU A 66 21.73 6.54 -16.93
N ILE A 67 21.04 5.66 -17.67
CA ILE A 67 21.35 5.38 -19.07
C ILE A 67 21.20 6.67 -19.90
N ALA A 68 20.17 7.47 -19.66
CA ALA A 68 19.93 8.72 -20.37
C ALA A 68 20.96 9.83 -20.07
N ILE A 69 21.52 9.88 -18.86
CA ILE A 69 22.61 10.80 -18.52
C ILE A 69 23.89 10.44 -19.30
N GLN A 70 24.20 9.15 -19.42
CA GLN A 70 25.43 8.70 -20.06
C GLN A 70 25.33 8.61 -21.59
N TRP A 71 24.22 8.07 -22.08
CA TRP A 71 23.92 7.83 -23.49
C TRP A 71 22.52 8.36 -23.82
N PRO A 72 22.35 9.68 -24.01
CA PRO A 72 21.02 10.26 -23.95
C PRO A 72 20.09 9.87 -25.10
N ARG A 73 20.63 9.52 -26.28
CA ARG A 73 19.80 8.99 -27.38
C ARG A 73 19.27 7.60 -27.05
N LEU A 74 20.11 6.72 -26.51
CA LEU A 74 19.69 5.39 -26.07
C LEU A 74 18.69 5.48 -24.93
N GLY A 75 18.99 6.29 -23.90
CA GLY A 75 18.08 6.49 -22.78
C GLY A 75 16.75 7.10 -23.21
N ALA A 76 16.75 8.10 -24.10
CA ALA A 76 15.51 8.66 -24.64
C ALA A 76 14.68 7.63 -25.42
N SER A 77 15.31 6.78 -26.23
CA SER A 77 14.63 5.67 -26.90
C SER A 77 14.04 4.66 -25.92
N LEU A 78 14.75 4.34 -24.83
CA LEU A 78 14.24 3.47 -23.77
C LEU A 78 13.02 4.05 -23.06
N HIS A 79 13.03 5.36 -22.77
CA HIS A 79 11.88 6.03 -22.18
C HIS A 79 10.68 6.03 -23.14
N ALA A 80 10.90 6.29 -24.43
CA ALA A 80 9.83 6.23 -25.44
C ALA A 80 9.24 4.82 -25.56
N LEU A 81 10.10 3.80 -25.63
CA LEU A 81 9.66 2.40 -25.68
C LEU A 81 8.91 2.00 -24.41
N GLY A 82 9.42 2.39 -23.23
CA GLY A 82 8.76 2.17 -21.95
C GLY A 82 7.39 2.83 -21.88
N ALA A 83 7.24 4.05 -22.41
CA ALA A 83 5.95 4.74 -22.47
C ALA A 83 4.93 3.98 -23.33
N LEU A 84 5.37 3.45 -24.49
CA LEU A 84 4.52 2.66 -25.39
C LEU A 84 4.11 1.32 -24.75
N LEU A 85 5.05 0.64 -24.09
CA LEU A 85 4.77 -0.60 -23.37
C LEU A 85 3.81 -0.37 -22.20
N ALA A 86 4.00 0.68 -21.42
CA ALA A 86 3.09 1.05 -20.33
C ALA A 86 1.70 1.43 -20.86
N PHE A 87 1.62 2.20 -21.94
CA PHE A 87 0.36 2.55 -22.59
C PHE A 87 -0.42 1.31 -23.04
N TRP A 88 0.27 0.33 -23.64
CA TRP A 88 -0.34 -0.95 -24.00
C TRP A 88 -0.78 -1.75 -22.77
N PHE A 89 0.09 -1.89 -21.76
CA PHE A 89 -0.18 -2.69 -20.56
C PHE A 89 -1.36 -2.17 -19.74
N PHE A 90 -1.50 -0.85 -19.61
CA PHE A 90 -2.58 -0.21 -18.84
C PHE A 90 -3.85 0.08 -19.67
N GLY A 91 -3.95 -0.41 -20.91
CA GLY A 91 -5.14 -0.20 -21.75
C GLY A 91 -5.40 1.25 -22.14
N GLY A 92 -4.35 2.08 -22.17
CA GLY A 92 -4.35 3.42 -22.77
C GLY A 92 -5.06 4.56 -22.03
N ALA A 93 -5.78 4.31 -20.93
CA ALA A 93 -6.61 5.34 -20.29
C ALA A 93 -6.80 5.26 -18.76
N SER A 94 -6.03 4.45 -18.01
CA SER A 94 -6.12 4.53 -16.55
C SER A 94 -5.55 5.87 -16.06
N ASN A 95 -6.34 6.64 -15.30
CA ASN A 95 -5.99 8.01 -14.89
C ASN A 95 -4.63 8.07 -14.16
N ALA A 96 -4.36 7.10 -13.29
CA ALA A 96 -3.11 7.03 -12.53
C ALA A 96 -1.91 6.58 -13.39
N GLY A 97 -2.06 5.52 -14.18
CA GLY A 97 -0.97 5.02 -15.05
C GLY A 97 -0.57 6.05 -16.11
N MET A 98 -1.56 6.76 -16.67
CA MET A 98 -1.32 7.84 -17.62
C MET A 98 -0.54 9.01 -17.00
N LEU A 99 -0.95 9.45 -15.82
CA LEU A 99 -0.36 10.61 -15.15
C LEU A 99 1.04 10.31 -14.57
N PHE A 100 1.21 9.17 -13.89
CA PHE A 100 2.42 8.89 -13.10
C PHE A 100 3.46 8.01 -13.81
N ILE A 101 3.10 7.35 -14.91
CA ILE A 101 4.02 6.47 -15.64
C ILE A 101 4.19 6.96 -17.08
N ILE A 102 3.12 6.97 -17.87
CA ILE A 102 3.20 7.20 -19.32
C ILE A 102 3.66 8.63 -19.63
N THR A 103 3.04 9.63 -19.01
CA THR A 103 3.35 11.05 -19.25
C THR A 103 4.80 11.40 -18.89
N PRO A 104 5.33 11.04 -17.69
CA PRO A 104 6.74 11.24 -17.36
C PRO A 104 7.68 10.57 -18.35
N LEU A 105 7.41 9.33 -18.78
CA LEU A 105 8.25 8.60 -19.72
C LEU A 105 8.35 9.33 -21.08
N PHE A 106 7.22 9.79 -21.65
CA PHE A 106 7.25 10.59 -22.89
C PHE A 106 8.00 11.91 -22.71
N LEU A 107 7.79 12.60 -21.59
CA LEU A 107 8.48 13.85 -21.29
C LEU A 107 9.99 13.64 -21.20
N PHE A 108 10.44 12.57 -20.54
CA PHE A 108 11.84 12.21 -20.44
C PHE A 108 12.45 11.84 -21.80
N ALA A 109 11.72 11.10 -22.63
CA ALA A 109 12.15 10.79 -23.98
C ALA A 109 12.47 12.08 -24.77
N ALA A 110 11.55 13.04 -24.77
CA ALA A 110 11.74 14.32 -25.46
C ALA A 110 12.91 15.14 -24.88
N LEU A 111 12.97 15.26 -23.55
CA LEU A 111 13.97 16.09 -22.87
C LEU A 111 15.38 15.51 -23.00
N TYR A 112 15.58 14.20 -22.79
CA TYR A 112 16.90 13.57 -22.91
C TYR A 112 17.38 13.42 -24.36
N TRP A 113 16.47 13.41 -25.34
CA TRP A 113 16.86 13.38 -26.76
C TRP A 113 17.80 14.55 -27.10
N VAL A 114 17.44 15.75 -26.61
CA VAL A 114 18.15 17.00 -26.88
C VAL A 114 19.05 17.45 -25.71
N GLY A 115 18.65 17.13 -24.49
CA GLY A 115 19.29 17.52 -23.23
C GLY A 115 20.65 16.86 -23.00
N ARG A 116 21.57 17.60 -22.38
CA ARG A 116 22.94 17.15 -22.07
C ARG A 116 23.37 17.74 -20.72
N PRO A 117 23.02 17.12 -19.57
CA PRO A 117 23.38 17.67 -18.27
C PRO A 117 24.91 17.62 -18.09
N GLN A 118 25.48 18.74 -17.66
CA GLN A 118 26.89 18.88 -17.30
C GLN A 118 27.02 19.67 -15.98
N PRO A 119 27.85 19.21 -15.02
CA PRO A 119 28.67 18.00 -15.08
C PRO A 119 27.86 16.71 -14.84
N ARG A 120 28.11 15.67 -15.65
CA ARG A 120 27.38 14.38 -15.56
C ARG A 120 27.52 13.68 -14.21
N ARG A 121 28.70 13.78 -13.58
CA ARG A 121 28.95 13.14 -12.27
C ARG A 121 27.98 13.64 -11.20
N LEU A 122 27.71 14.95 -11.19
CA LEU A 122 26.75 15.54 -10.26
C LEU A 122 25.32 15.05 -10.57
N ALA A 123 24.93 15.03 -11.84
CA ALA A 123 23.62 14.52 -12.23
C ALA A 123 23.42 13.05 -11.81
N THR A 124 24.41 12.19 -12.04
CA THR A 124 24.40 10.79 -11.60
C THR A 124 24.31 10.67 -10.07
N PHE A 125 25.11 11.44 -9.33
CA PHE A 125 25.07 11.44 -7.88
C PHE A 125 23.69 11.83 -7.34
N LEU A 126 23.07 12.87 -7.89
CA LEU A 126 21.76 13.34 -7.45
C LEU A 126 20.63 12.35 -7.79
N VAL A 127 20.65 11.75 -8.99
CA VAL A 127 19.66 10.75 -9.43
C VAL A 127 19.69 9.48 -8.58
N ILE A 128 20.84 9.12 -8.01
CA ILE A 128 20.97 7.96 -7.11
C ILE A 128 20.73 8.38 -5.65
N GLY A 129 21.41 9.43 -5.20
CA GLY A 129 21.47 9.80 -3.79
C GLY A 129 20.13 10.27 -3.25
N LEU A 130 19.37 11.08 -3.98
CA LEU A 130 18.12 11.64 -3.47
C LEU A 130 16.99 10.61 -3.34
N PRO A 131 16.76 9.70 -4.30
CA PRO A 131 15.77 8.63 -4.12
C PRO A 131 16.15 7.65 -3.01
N LEU A 132 17.43 7.26 -2.89
CA LEU A 132 17.87 6.40 -1.80
C LEU A 132 17.74 7.07 -0.43
N LEU A 133 18.05 8.36 -0.34
CA LEU A 133 17.82 9.13 0.89
C LEU A 133 16.32 9.20 1.22
N THR A 134 15.47 9.41 0.22
CA THR A 134 14.00 9.42 0.38
C THR A 134 13.50 8.08 0.90
N LEU A 135 13.96 6.97 0.30
CA LEU A 135 13.65 5.61 0.72
C LEU A 135 14.02 5.37 2.18
N ILE A 136 15.24 5.76 2.57
CA ILE A 136 15.70 5.58 3.95
C ILE A 136 14.83 6.38 4.90
N ILE A 137 14.66 7.69 4.68
CA ILE A 137 13.90 8.58 5.56
C ILE A 137 12.45 8.12 5.69
N ALA A 138 11.78 7.84 4.57
CA ALA A 138 10.39 7.42 4.56
C ALA A 138 10.20 5.98 5.10
N GLY A 139 11.24 5.15 5.07
CA GLY A 139 11.21 3.78 5.57
C GLY A 139 11.46 3.62 7.07
N VAL A 140 12.05 4.61 7.76
CA VAL A 140 12.42 4.49 9.18
C VAL A 140 11.22 4.20 10.09
N GLU A 141 10.17 5.01 10.03
CA GLU A 141 9.00 4.81 10.89
C GLU A 141 8.27 3.49 10.56
N PRO A 142 7.98 3.18 9.27
CA PRO A 142 7.28 1.95 8.96
C PRO A 142 8.06 0.70 9.33
N VAL A 143 9.39 0.67 9.15
CA VAL A 143 10.20 -0.51 9.52
C VAL A 143 10.24 -0.72 11.03
N ILE A 144 10.36 0.36 11.82
CA ILE A 144 10.32 0.27 13.28
C ILE A 144 8.96 -0.25 13.72
N ARG A 145 7.87 0.31 13.18
CA ARG A 145 6.50 -0.11 13.46
C ARG A 145 6.31 -1.61 13.20
N VAL A 146 6.66 -2.07 12.00
CA VAL A 146 6.42 -3.47 11.61
C VAL A 146 7.33 -4.44 12.39
N ALA A 147 8.55 -4.02 12.74
CA ALA A 147 9.45 -4.81 13.59
C ALA A 147 8.98 -4.95 15.05
N GLN A 148 8.09 -4.08 15.51
CA GLN A 148 7.54 -4.07 16.86
C GLN A 148 6.17 -4.73 16.98
N ARG A 149 5.63 -5.28 15.87
CA ARG A 149 4.31 -5.93 15.88
C ARG A 149 4.27 -7.10 16.84
N VAL A 150 3.23 -7.13 17.69
CA VAL A 150 2.95 -8.27 18.54
C VAL A 150 2.28 -9.37 17.72
N ASN A 151 2.87 -10.57 17.77
CA ASN A 151 2.27 -11.80 17.26
C ASN A 151 2.42 -12.87 18.33
N ASP A 152 1.31 -13.24 18.97
CA ASP A 152 1.25 -14.28 19.99
C ASP A 152 1.08 -15.70 19.41
N GLY A 153 0.92 -15.81 18.08
CA GLY A 153 0.76 -17.08 17.36
C GLY A 153 -0.59 -17.76 17.56
N ASP A 154 -1.51 -17.15 18.30
CA ASP A 154 -2.84 -17.71 18.56
C ASP A 154 -3.87 -17.06 17.63
N LEU A 155 -4.22 -17.82 16.59
CA LEU A 155 -5.25 -17.48 15.61
C LEU A 155 -6.60 -18.15 15.95
N GLY A 156 -6.80 -18.58 17.20
CA GLY A 156 -8.04 -19.14 17.69
C GLY A 156 -9.13 -18.09 17.93
N ALA A 157 -10.27 -18.51 18.48
CA ALA A 157 -11.33 -17.58 18.85
C ALA A 157 -10.87 -16.70 20.03
N ARG A 158 -11.01 -15.38 19.92
CA ARG A 158 -10.48 -14.42 20.90
C ARG A 158 -11.59 -13.58 21.51
N VAL A 159 -11.66 -13.56 22.84
CA VAL A 159 -12.51 -12.60 23.55
C VAL A 159 -11.75 -11.28 23.69
N VAL A 160 -12.26 -10.23 23.06
CA VAL A 160 -11.73 -8.87 23.16
C VAL A 160 -12.63 -8.07 24.08
N VAL A 161 -12.05 -7.56 25.16
CA VAL A 161 -12.73 -6.73 26.17
C VAL A 161 -12.01 -5.40 26.28
N GLY A 162 -12.72 -4.30 26.08
CA GLY A 162 -12.15 -2.97 26.17
C GLY A 162 -13.08 -1.92 25.58
N ASN A 163 -12.92 -0.65 25.98
CA ASN A 163 -13.61 0.48 25.38
C ASN A 163 -15.14 0.33 25.24
N GLY A 164 -15.76 -0.31 26.24
CA GLY A 164 -17.20 -0.55 26.29
C GLY A 164 -17.72 -1.72 25.44
N VAL A 165 -16.85 -2.50 24.80
CA VAL A 165 -17.23 -3.71 24.05
C VAL A 165 -16.68 -4.98 24.70
N ARG A 166 -17.43 -6.08 24.53
CA ARG A 166 -17.00 -7.44 24.84
C ARG A 166 -17.46 -8.34 23.70
N LEU A 167 -16.54 -8.69 22.81
CA LEU A 167 -16.83 -9.46 21.59
C LEU A 167 -15.96 -10.70 21.54
N THR A 168 -16.52 -11.80 21.05
CA THR A 168 -15.74 -12.97 20.64
C THR A 168 -15.48 -12.84 19.15
N TRP A 169 -14.21 -12.76 18.76
CA TRP A 169 -13.76 -12.76 17.38
C TRP A 169 -13.50 -14.18 16.91
N ALA A 170 -13.92 -14.47 15.67
CA ALA A 170 -13.80 -15.80 15.08
C ALA A 170 -12.33 -16.22 14.91
N PRO A 171 -12.02 -17.52 14.99
CA PRO A 171 -10.70 -18.03 14.67
C PRO A 171 -10.37 -17.85 13.18
N ALA A 172 -9.10 -17.97 12.83
CA ALA A 172 -8.66 -17.98 11.43
C ALA A 172 -9.28 -19.17 10.70
N GLY A 173 -10.01 -18.89 9.63
CA GLY A 173 -10.84 -19.87 8.95
C GLY A 173 -11.82 -19.24 7.97
N PRO A 174 -12.94 -19.90 7.66
CA PRO A 174 -13.87 -19.44 6.61
C PRO A 174 -14.52 -18.08 6.86
N GLY A 175 -14.52 -17.60 8.11
CA GLY A 175 -14.97 -16.25 8.49
C GLY A 175 -13.89 -15.18 8.46
N TRP A 176 -12.64 -15.57 8.23
CA TRP A 176 -11.49 -14.69 8.22
C TRP A 176 -10.77 -14.81 6.87
N PRO A 177 -11.17 -14.01 5.87
CA PRO A 177 -10.71 -14.19 4.50
C PRO A 177 -9.20 -13.97 4.38
N ARG A 178 -8.57 -14.74 3.49
CA ARG A 178 -7.14 -14.60 3.13
C ARG A 178 -6.93 -13.84 1.81
N GLU A 179 -8.01 -13.63 1.08
CA GLU A 179 -8.07 -12.96 -0.22
C GLU A 179 -9.23 -11.97 -0.20
N GLY A 180 -9.26 -11.04 -1.16
CA GLY A 180 -10.39 -10.11 -1.30
C GLY A 180 -11.68 -10.85 -1.67
N MET A 181 -12.80 -10.43 -1.09
CA MET A 181 -14.14 -10.89 -1.44
C MET A 181 -15.12 -9.74 -1.32
N ASP A 182 -16.25 -9.85 -2.01
CA ASP A 182 -17.36 -8.92 -1.92
C ASP A 182 -18.04 -8.97 -0.54
N TRP A 183 -18.82 -7.95 -0.22
CA TRP A 183 -19.44 -7.79 1.09
C TRP A 183 -20.53 -8.84 1.37
N TYR A 184 -21.24 -9.28 0.32
CA TYR A 184 -22.31 -10.26 0.44
C TYR A 184 -21.74 -11.65 0.79
N ALA A 185 -20.68 -12.06 0.10
CA ALA A 185 -19.93 -13.28 0.35
C ALA A 185 -19.33 -13.29 1.77
N ALA A 186 -18.81 -12.16 2.23
CA ALA A 186 -18.30 -12.02 3.61
C ALA A 186 -19.43 -12.16 4.65
N THR A 187 -20.58 -11.53 4.38
CA THR A 187 -21.75 -11.62 5.26
C THR A 187 -22.30 -13.05 5.33
N GLU A 188 -22.48 -13.70 4.18
CA GLU A 188 -22.91 -15.10 4.08
C GLU A 188 -21.90 -16.02 4.78
N ALA A 189 -20.60 -15.78 4.59
CA ALA A 189 -19.55 -16.55 5.25
C ALA A 189 -19.76 -16.60 6.76
N CYS A 190 -19.98 -15.45 7.40
CA CYS A 190 -20.24 -15.38 8.83
C CYS A 190 -21.55 -16.06 9.22
N GLN A 191 -22.62 -15.87 8.47
CA GLN A 191 -23.94 -16.42 8.81
C GLN A 191 -23.97 -17.95 8.87
N TYR A 192 -23.15 -18.61 8.04
CA TYR A 192 -23.10 -20.06 7.94
C TYR A 192 -22.00 -20.71 8.80
N LEU A 193 -21.22 -19.94 9.56
CA LEU A 193 -20.22 -20.51 10.46
C LEU A 193 -20.87 -21.21 11.66
N ALA A 194 -20.42 -22.43 11.93
CA ALA A 194 -20.76 -23.18 13.13
C ALA A 194 -20.17 -22.52 14.38
N GLU A 195 -20.56 -22.99 15.56
CA GLU A 195 -20.12 -22.45 16.86
C GLU A 195 -18.59 -22.47 17.02
N ASP A 196 -17.90 -23.44 16.39
CA ASP A 196 -16.43 -23.53 16.40
C ASP A 196 -15.74 -22.41 15.61
N GLY A 197 -16.46 -21.69 14.74
CA GLY A 197 -15.92 -20.66 13.84
C GLY A 197 -15.00 -21.19 12.74
N LEU A 198 -14.83 -22.52 12.63
CA LEU A 198 -13.93 -23.20 11.69
C LEU A 198 -14.67 -23.97 10.61
N THR A 199 -15.91 -24.38 10.89
CA THR A 199 -16.73 -25.19 9.99
C THR A 199 -17.87 -24.35 9.40
N ARG A 200 -18.11 -24.47 8.09
CA ARG A 200 -19.34 -23.96 7.46
C ARG A 200 -20.45 -25.00 7.54
N ALA A 201 -21.58 -24.61 8.10
CA ALA A 201 -22.81 -25.39 8.10
C ALA A 201 -23.52 -25.30 6.74
N THR A 202 -24.48 -26.20 6.52
CA THR A 202 -25.35 -26.18 5.32
C THR A 202 -26.56 -25.26 5.47
N THR A 203 -26.82 -24.77 6.68
CA THR A 203 -27.91 -23.85 7.00
C THR A 203 -27.37 -22.65 7.79
N PRO A 204 -28.01 -21.47 7.69
CA PRO A 204 -27.62 -20.31 8.49
C PRO A 204 -27.66 -20.61 9.98
N GLN A 205 -26.57 -20.30 10.68
CA GLN A 205 -26.42 -20.48 12.12
C GLN A 205 -26.65 -19.18 12.90
N HIS A 206 -26.31 -18.03 12.30
CA HIS A 206 -26.42 -16.70 12.91
C HIS A 206 -25.69 -16.54 14.26
N ILE A 207 -24.63 -17.32 14.49
CA ILE A 207 -23.75 -17.22 15.66
C ILE A 207 -22.71 -16.13 15.43
N TRP A 208 -22.12 -16.12 14.23
CA TRP A 208 -21.11 -15.15 13.81
C TRP A 208 -21.70 -14.14 12.84
N ARG A 209 -21.17 -12.92 12.86
CA ARG A 209 -21.53 -11.84 11.94
C ARG A 209 -20.32 -10.92 11.74
N LEU A 210 -20.39 -10.11 10.68
CA LEU A 210 -19.49 -8.97 10.58
C LEU A 210 -19.68 -8.02 11.78
N PRO A 211 -18.61 -7.40 12.30
CA PRO A 211 -18.72 -6.39 13.35
C PRO A 211 -19.32 -5.11 12.76
N THR A 212 -19.98 -4.28 13.57
CA THR A 212 -20.29 -2.91 13.14
C THR A 212 -19.01 -2.06 13.08
N VAL A 213 -19.04 -0.90 12.41
CA VAL A 213 -17.90 0.04 12.43
C VAL A 213 -17.51 0.40 13.86
N GLU A 214 -18.49 0.72 14.71
CA GLU A 214 -18.25 1.11 16.09
C GLU A 214 -17.61 -0.04 16.91
N GLU A 215 -18.08 -1.27 16.74
CA GLU A 215 -17.50 -2.45 17.37
C GLU A 215 -16.06 -2.70 16.92
N ALA A 216 -15.79 -2.59 15.62
CA ALA A 216 -14.46 -2.79 15.07
C ALA A 216 -13.49 -1.71 15.57
N VAL A 217 -13.86 -0.43 15.44
CA VAL A 217 -13.07 0.72 15.91
C VAL A 217 -12.75 0.60 17.40
N ARG A 218 -13.74 0.23 18.23
CA ARG A 218 -13.55 0.08 19.67
C ARG A 218 -12.73 -1.15 20.05
N SER A 219 -12.61 -2.15 19.18
CA SER A 219 -11.84 -3.39 19.43
C SER A 219 -10.36 -3.27 19.07
N LEU A 220 -9.99 -2.34 18.19
CA LEU A 220 -8.60 -2.21 17.73
C LEU A 220 -7.62 -1.94 18.87
N ALA A 221 -6.43 -2.49 18.71
CA ALA A 221 -5.40 -2.53 19.73
C ALA A 221 -4.01 -2.31 19.12
N ARG A 222 -3.04 -2.01 20.00
CA ARG A 222 -1.62 -1.99 19.69
C ARG A 222 -0.83 -2.44 20.90
N HIS A 223 0.14 -3.33 20.68
CA HIS A 223 1.00 -3.85 21.75
C HIS A 223 0.22 -4.49 22.91
N GLY A 224 -0.89 -5.16 22.59
CA GLY A 224 -1.76 -5.82 23.58
C GLY A 224 -2.70 -4.88 24.35
N GLU A 225 -2.65 -3.57 24.09
CA GLU A 225 -3.51 -2.58 24.73
C GLU A 225 -4.55 -2.04 23.76
N ASN A 226 -5.76 -1.77 24.25
CA ASN A 226 -6.82 -1.17 23.43
C ASN A 226 -6.42 0.24 22.97
N SER A 227 -6.67 0.57 21.70
CA SER A 227 -6.29 1.85 21.09
C SER A 227 -7.19 3.03 21.46
N GLY A 228 -8.26 2.81 22.23
CA GLY A 228 -9.20 3.84 22.65
C GLY A 228 -10.01 4.43 21.49
N GLY A 229 -10.35 3.59 20.51
CA GLY A 229 -11.01 4.01 19.28
C GLY A 229 -12.40 4.62 19.50
N VAL A 230 -12.68 5.77 18.88
CA VAL A 230 -14.00 6.40 18.88
C VAL A 230 -14.43 6.64 17.45
N TRP A 231 -15.63 6.16 17.11
CA TRP A 231 -16.27 6.42 15.82
C TRP A 231 -17.17 7.66 15.90
N ASP A 232 -16.89 8.64 15.05
CA ASP A 232 -17.79 9.77 14.80
C ASP A 232 -18.54 9.55 13.49
N ALA A 233 -19.81 9.16 13.61
CA ALA A 233 -20.69 8.91 12.47
C ALA A 233 -21.02 10.18 11.69
N ALA A 234 -20.97 11.36 12.31
CA ALA A 234 -21.29 12.62 11.64
C ALA A 234 -20.16 13.07 10.72
N SER A 235 -18.91 12.90 11.14
CA SER A 235 -17.73 13.20 10.31
C SER A 235 -17.24 12.01 9.49
N VAL A 236 -17.78 10.81 9.70
CA VAL A 236 -17.33 9.54 9.10
C VAL A 236 -15.84 9.32 9.38
N GLN A 237 -15.43 9.50 10.64
CA GLN A 237 -14.03 9.38 11.05
C GLN A 237 -13.87 8.59 12.35
N ALA A 238 -12.84 7.75 12.37
CA ALA A 238 -12.38 7.10 13.59
C ALA A 238 -11.19 7.88 14.17
N THR A 239 -11.19 8.06 15.49
CA THR A 239 -10.07 8.65 16.24
C THR A 239 -9.56 7.66 17.28
N TYR A 240 -8.26 7.73 17.61
CA TYR A 240 -7.62 6.79 18.51
C TYR A 240 -6.67 7.53 19.45
N GLN A 241 -6.54 7.06 20.69
CA GLN A 241 -5.52 7.54 21.61
C GLN A 241 -4.13 7.09 21.14
N THR A 242 -4.06 5.84 20.68
CA THR A 242 -2.87 5.23 20.08
C THR A 242 -3.26 4.61 18.75
N ARG A 243 -2.60 5.00 17.65
CA ARG A 243 -2.87 4.43 16.32
C ARG A 243 -2.70 2.90 16.37
N PRO A 244 -3.74 2.11 16.04
CA PRO A 244 -3.66 0.65 16.03
C PRO A 244 -2.73 0.14 14.93
N ASP A 245 -2.33 -1.12 15.01
CA ASP A 245 -1.54 -1.79 13.97
C ASP A 245 -2.03 -3.23 13.74
N LYS A 246 -1.49 -3.86 12.70
CA LYS A 246 -1.75 -5.24 12.31
C LYS A 246 -1.06 -6.20 13.26
N GLU A 247 -1.65 -6.41 14.43
CA GLU A 247 -1.12 -7.21 15.54
C GLU A 247 -2.19 -8.13 16.15
N SER A 248 -1.74 -9.16 16.86
CA SER A 248 -2.61 -9.98 17.74
C SER A 248 -3.33 -9.09 18.78
N PRO A 249 -4.55 -9.43 19.21
CA PRO A 249 -5.28 -10.67 18.91
C PRO A 249 -6.18 -10.61 17.67
N LEU A 250 -6.30 -9.44 17.04
CA LEU A 250 -7.25 -9.24 15.96
C LEU A 250 -6.65 -9.63 14.62
N TRP A 251 -5.41 -9.22 14.33
CA TRP A 251 -4.84 -9.37 13.00
C TRP A 251 -3.80 -10.48 12.95
N ASP A 252 -3.88 -11.31 11.91
CA ASP A 252 -2.78 -12.17 11.51
C ASP A 252 -1.73 -11.30 10.81
N VAL A 253 -0.60 -11.10 11.49
CA VAL A 253 0.53 -10.29 10.97
C VAL A 253 1.11 -10.89 9.69
N HIS A 254 0.85 -12.16 9.42
CA HIS A 254 1.32 -12.90 8.25
C HIS A 254 0.30 -13.05 7.12
N SER A 255 -0.89 -12.48 7.28
CA SER A 255 -1.89 -12.40 6.21
C SER A 255 -1.58 -11.26 5.23
N GLN A 256 -2.02 -11.37 3.98
CA GLN A 256 -2.02 -10.26 3.02
C GLN A 256 -3.18 -9.28 3.27
N VAL A 257 -4.23 -9.71 3.96
CA VAL A 257 -5.42 -8.90 4.22
C VAL A 257 -5.12 -7.79 5.21
N ILE A 258 -5.44 -6.55 4.85
CA ILE A 258 -5.17 -5.34 5.64
C ILE A 258 -6.44 -4.57 6.00
N TYR A 259 -7.60 -4.99 5.49
CA TYR A 259 -8.89 -4.42 5.81
C TYR A 259 -9.94 -5.51 5.99
N TRP A 260 -10.99 -5.19 6.74
CA TRP A 260 -12.15 -6.05 6.89
C TRP A 260 -13.43 -5.31 6.57
N TRP A 261 -14.41 -6.04 6.04
CA TRP A 261 -15.78 -5.58 5.94
C TRP A 261 -16.40 -5.40 7.32
N THR A 262 -17.29 -4.41 7.42
CA THR A 262 -18.17 -4.21 8.57
C THR A 262 -19.62 -4.47 8.17
N ALA A 263 -20.48 -4.77 9.13
CA ALA A 263 -21.92 -4.90 8.92
C ALA A 263 -22.62 -3.55 8.65
N THR A 264 -21.92 -2.42 8.78
CA THR A 264 -22.50 -1.09 8.64
C THR A 264 -22.50 -0.67 7.18
N ALA A 265 -23.68 -0.67 6.56
CA ALA A 265 -23.89 -0.12 5.23
C ALA A 265 -23.77 1.41 5.25
N VAL A 266 -23.26 1.97 4.16
CA VAL A 266 -23.31 3.41 3.87
C VAL A 266 -24.66 3.71 3.22
N ASP A 267 -24.98 2.92 2.19
CA ASP A 267 -26.21 2.94 1.43
C ASP A 267 -26.45 1.55 0.79
N ASP A 268 -27.22 1.49 -0.30
CA ASP A 268 -27.54 0.23 -0.99
C ASP A 268 -26.35 -0.34 -1.77
N GLU A 269 -25.40 0.48 -2.22
CA GLU A 269 -24.25 0.08 -3.05
C GLU A 269 -22.97 -0.06 -2.21
N ASP A 270 -22.81 0.76 -1.17
CA ASP A 270 -21.58 0.84 -0.39
C ASP A 270 -21.72 0.32 1.05
N ALA A 271 -20.63 -0.27 1.57
CA ALA A 271 -20.47 -0.61 2.98
C ALA A 271 -19.13 -0.11 3.51
N TYR A 272 -19.01 0.05 4.83
CA TYR A 272 -17.75 0.46 5.42
C TYR A 272 -16.77 -0.71 5.54
N ILE A 273 -15.52 -0.47 5.15
CA ILE A 273 -14.35 -1.27 5.53
C ILE A 273 -13.54 -0.57 6.61
N ILE A 274 -12.85 -1.35 7.43
CA ILE A 274 -11.86 -0.85 8.39
C ILE A 274 -10.49 -1.44 8.08
N VAL A 275 -9.47 -0.57 8.02
CA VAL A 275 -8.07 -0.93 7.82
C VAL A 275 -7.42 -1.21 9.18
N TYR A 276 -6.42 -2.09 9.23
CA TYR A 276 -5.70 -2.42 10.49
C TYR A 276 -5.15 -1.21 11.24
N ASP A 277 -4.86 -0.11 10.52
CA ASP A 277 -4.33 1.12 11.10
C ASP A 277 -5.43 2.08 11.62
N GLY A 278 -6.67 1.60 11.61
CA GLY A 278 -7.84 2.24 12.19
C GLY A 278 -8.64 3.13 11.24
N LYS A 279 -8.20 3.29 9.98
CA LYS A 279 -8.94 4.08 9.00
C LYS A 279 -10.20 3.34 8.55
N VAL A 280 -11.28 4.09 8.34
CA VAL A 280 -12.57 3.59 7.87
C VAL A 280 -12.90 4.29 6.56
N TRP A 281 -13.33 3.54 5.56
CA TRP A 281 -13.67 4.08 4.23
C TRP A 281 -14.91 3.38 3.68
N PRO A 282 -15.76 4.10 2.91
CA PRO A 282 -16.79 3.45 2.11
C PRO A 282 -16.14 2.63 0.99
N ARG A 283 -16.76 1.52 0.64
CA ARG A 283 -16.33 0.64 -0.44
C ARG A 283 -17.56 -0.02 -1.06
N ASP A 284 -17.52 -0.10 -2.40
CA ASP A 284 -18.52 -0.81 -3.20
C ASP A 284 -18.65 -2.26 -2.71
N LYS A 285 -19.88 -2.72 -2.51
CA LYS A 285 -20.16 -4.06 -1.97
C LYS A 285 -19.73 -5.19 -2.91
N GLU A 286 -19.48 -4.93 -4.19
CA GLU A 286 -19.05 -5.90 -5.22
C GLU A 286 -17.53 -6.01 -5.42
#